data_AF-A0A0B8Q0A7-F1
#
_entry.id   AF-A0A0B8Q0A7-F1
#
_cell.length_a   1.000
_cell.length_b   1.000
_cell.length_c   1.000
_cell.angle_alpha   90.00
_cell.angle_beta   90.00
_cell.angle_gamma   90.00
#
_symmetry.space_group_name_H-M   'P 1'
#
loop_
_entity.id
_entity.type
_entity.pdbx_description
1 polymer ?
#
loop_
_entity_poly.entity_id
_entity_poly.type
_entity_poly.pdbx_seq_one_letter_code
_entity_poly.pdbx_strand_id
1 'polypeptide(L)'
;MSLYLNALSVYKRADARHKDRTSLFKNVEILVEPGEVVSLMGPSGCGKSTLLDVIAGHLNDEFTYDGEVTLNGVDIHDLPAHKREVGILFQDDLLFPHLNIWENLAFALPESVKGAERKKQALVALQNISLLELKDSYPEQISGGQRARIALARMLLAKPQVALLDEPSVNLIRRFALSFVIGCLSSLSKPISQRLW
;
A
#
# COMPACT_ATOMS: atom_id res chain seq x y z
N MET A 1 -5.01 -7.82 14.06
CA MET A 1 -5.48 -6.92 13.00
C MET A 1 -5.45 -7.69 11.70
N SER A 2 -6.54 -7.72 10.95
CA SER A 2 -6.68 -8.54 9.73
C SER A 2 -7.42 -7.77 8.63
N LEU A 3 -7.06 -8.10 7.38
CA LEU A 3 -7.74 -7.64 6.17
C LEU A 3 -8.53 -8.83 5.61
N TYR A 4 -9.80 -8.62 5.29
CA TYR A 4 -10.65 -9.64 4.69
C TYR A 4 -11.44 -9.10 3.50
N LEU A 5 -11.30 -9.79 2.36
CA LEU A 5 -12.02 -9.55 1.12
C LEU A 5 -13.02 -10.70 0.91
N ASN A 6 -14.29 -10.38 0.66
CA ASN A 6 -15.36 -11.36 0.51
C ASN A 6 -16.06 -11.22 -0.85
N ALA A 7 -16.10 -12.31 -1.63
CA ALA A 7 -16.69 -12.38 -2.97
C ALA A 7 -16.27 -11.26 -3.97
N LEU A 8 -15.12 -10.62 -3.72
CA LEU A 8 -14.78 -9.33 -4.32
C LEU A 8 -14.62 -9.40 -5.84
N SER A 9 -15.37 -8.58 -6.55
CA SER A 9 -15.47 -8.62 -8.00
C SER A 9 -15.34 -7.22 -8.59
N VAL A 10 -14.35 -6.98 -9.45
CA VAL A 10 -14.10 -5.67 -10.09
C VAL A 10 -14.57 -5.69 -11.54
N TYR A 11 -15.17 -4.58 -11.96
CA TYR A 11 -15.71 -4.36 -13.30
C TYR A 11 -15.31 -2.98 -13.81
N LYS A 12 -14.97 -2.90 -15.09
CA LYS A 12 -14.96 -1.65 -15.83
C LYS A 12 -16.41 -1.20 -16.09
N ARG A 13 -16.70 0.07 -15.85
CA ARG A 13 -18.02 0.67 -16.12
C ARG A 13 -18.33 0.59 -17.63
N ALA A 14 -19.62 0.53 -17.95
CA ALA A 14 -20.10 0.66 -19.32
C ALA A 14 -19.69 2.02 -19.92
N ASP A 15 -19.33 2.04 -21.20
CA ASP A 15 -18.99 3.25 -21.95
C ASP A 15 -19.83 3.36 -23.23
N ALA A 16 -19.64 4.42 -24.02
CA ALA A 16 -20.39 4.61 -25.27
C ALA A 16 -20.16 3.50 -26.33
N ARG A 17 -19.19 2.60 -26.12
CA ARG A 17 -18.85 1.47 -27.00
C ARG A 17 -19.32 0.12 -26.41
N HIS A 18 -19.36 -0.02 -25.08
CA HIS A 18 -19.77 -1.22 -24.35
C HIS A 18 -20.92 -0.90 -23.41
N LYS A 19 -22.13 -1.37 -23.74
CA LYS A 19 -23.35 -1.11 -22.94
C LYS A 19 -23.37 -1.84 -21.59
N ASP A 20 -22.63 -2.94 -21.48
CA ASP A 20 -22.55 -3.78 -20.29
C ASP A 20 -21.20 -3.58 -19.57
N ARG A 21 -21.16 -3.84 -18.25
CA ARG A 21 -19.92 -3.77 -17.46
C ARG A 21 -19.01 -4.97 -17.75
N THR A 22 -17.79 -4.73 -18.24
CA THR A 22 -16.80 -5.80 -18.45
C THR A 22 -16.07 -6.10 -17.16
N SER A 23 -16.09 -7.36 -16.70
CA SER A 23 -15.37 -7.77 -15.48
C SER A 23 -13.85 -7.84 -15.71
N LEU A 24 -13.09 -7.35 -14.74
CA LEU A 24 -11.63 -7.46 -14.65
C LEU A 24 -11.22 -8.72 -13.88
N PHE A 25 -11.88 -8.99 -12.75
CA PHE A 25 -11.82 -10.23 -11.98
C PHE A 25 -13.10 -10.41 -11.15
N LYS A 26 -13.35 -11.63 -10.65
CA LYS A 26 -14.55 -12.00 -9.87
C LYS A 26 -14.21 -12.88 -8.68
N ASN A 27 -15.06 -12.82 -7.66
CA ASN A 27 -15.11 -13.70 -6.50
C ASN A 27 -13.73 -13.91 -5.84
N VAL A 28 -13.01 -12.80 -5.62
CA VAL A 28 -11.74 -12.80 -4.89
C VAL A 28 -12.03 -12.86 -3.40
N GLU A 29 -11.61 -13.96 -2.78
CA GLU A 29 -11.66 -14.18 -1.33
C GLU A 29 -10.22 -14.22 -0.81
N ILE A 30 -9.88 -13.29 0.09
CA ILE A 30 -8.54 -13.20 0.71
C ILE A 30 -8.71 -12.84 2.18
N LEU A 31 -8.08 -13.61 3.06
CA LEU A 31 -7.86 -13.27 4.45
C LEU A 31 -6.36 -13.06 4.67
N VAL A 32 -6.00 -11.99 5.36
CA VAL A 32 -4.62 -11.72 5.84
C VAL A 32 -4.67 -11.54 7.35
N GLU A 33 -3.97 -12.39 8.08
CA GLU A 33 -3.90 -12.34 9.54
C GLU A 33 -2.77 -11.42 10.07
N PRO A 34 -2.79 -11.00 11.35
CA PRO A 34 -1.83 -10.02 11.86
C PRO A 34 -0.38 -10.47 11.74
N GLY A 35 0.42 -9.66 11.05
CA GLY A 35 1.84 -9.92 10.82
C GLY A 35 2.13 -10.81 9.61
N GLU A 36 1.11 -11.26 8.87
CA GLU A 36 1.33 -12.08 7.68
C GLU A 36 1.98 -11.33 6.52
N VAL A 37 2.67 -12.11 5.69
CA VAL A 37 3.30 -11.71 4.43
C VAL A 37 2.76 -12.65 3.36
N VAL A 38 2.16 -12.11 2.30
CA VAL A 38 1.43 -12.85 1.25
C VAL A 38 2.04 -12.46 -0.12
N SER A 39 1.66 -13.03 -1.29
CA SER A 39 2.22 -12.58 -2.60
C SER A 39 1.26 -12.48 -3.82
N LEU A 40 1.11 -11.27 -4.44
CA LEU A 40 0.28 -10.93 -5.63
C LEU A 40 1.05 -11.33 -6.90
N MET A 41 1.00 -12.62 -7.23
CA MET A 41 1.47 -13.09 -8.53
C MET A 41 0.31 -13.11 -9.53
N GLY A 42 0.63 -12.83 -10.79
CA GLY A 42 -0.33 -12.75 -11.89
C GLY A 42 0.22 -11.90 -13.06
N PRO A 43 -0.24 -12.13 -14.31
CA PRO A 43 0.24 -11.40 -15.48
C PRO A 43 0.15 -9.87 -15.36
N SER A 44 0.89 -9.15 -16.22
CA SER A 44 0.63 -7.72 -16.37
C SER A 44 -0.81 -7.50 -16.89
N GLY A 45 -1.48 -6.48 -16.38
CA GLY A 45 -2.89 -6.19 -16.71
C GLY A 45 -3.95 -7.04 -15.98
N CYS A 46 -3.60 -8.04 -15.16
CA CYS A 46 -4.61 -8.88 -14.48
C CYS A 46 -5.31 -8.23 -13.26
N GLY A 47 -5.24 -6.90 -13.12
CA GLY A 47 -5.93 -6.14 -12.08
C GLY A 47 -5.23 -6.06 -10.70
N LYS A 48 -3.94 -6.42 -10.60
CA LYS A 48 -3.14 -6.33 -9.35
C LYS A 48 -3.23 -4.95 -8.69
N SER A 49 -2.78 -3.91 -9.37
CA SER A 49 -2.84 -2.51 -8.89
C SER A 49 -4.27 -2.09 -8.61
N THR A 50 -5.23 -2.46 -9.47
CA THR A 50 -6.66 -2.18 -9.28
C THR A 50 -7.23 -2.80 -8.01
N LEU A 51 -6.74 -3.96 -7.58
CA LEU A 51 -7.08 -4.55 -6.28
C LEU A 51 -6.47 -3.76 -5.11
N LEU A 52 -5.23 -3.29 -5.25
CA LEU A 52 -4.61 -2.40 -4.26
C LEU A 52 -5.37 -1.06 -4.17
N ASP A 53 -5.81 -0.50 -5.30
CA ASP A 53 -6.64 0.71 -5.38
C ASP A 53 -8.02 0.52 -4.71
N VAL A 54 -8.64 -0.66 -4.89
CA VAL A 54 -9.89 -1.04 -4.19
C VAL A 54 -9.69 -1.05 -2.69
N ILE A 55 -8.58 -1.56 -2.17
CA ILE A 55 -8.29 -1.61 -0.72
C ILE A 55 -7.90 -0.21 -0.20
N ALA A 56 -7.03 0.51 -0.91
CA ALA A 56 -6.55 1.84 -0.52
C ALA A 56 -7.61 2.94 -0.63
N GLY A 57 -8.69 2.75 -1.40
CA GLY A 57 -9.70 3.78 -1.66
C GLY A 57 -9.30 4.76 -2.76
N HIS A 58 -8.55 4.27 -3.76
CA HIS A 58 -8.05 5.03 -4.91
C HIS A 58 -8.61 4.53 -6.26
N LEU A 59 -9.61 3.65 -6.24
CA LEU A 59 -10.22 3.09 -7.45
C LEU A 59 -10.71 4.20 -8.40
N ASN A 60 -10.18 4.18 -9.62
CA ASN A 60 -10.54 5.10 -10.70
C ASN A 60 -12.03 4.96 -11.10
N ASP A 61 -12.69 6.07 -11.40
CA ASP A 61 -14.10 6.15 -11.86
C ASP A 61 -14.41 5.36 -13.15
N GLU A 62 -13.42 4.89 -13.91
CA GLU A 62 -13.64 3.89 -14.96
C GLU A 62 -14.10 2.53 -14.41
N PHE A 63 -14.04 2.29 -13.09
CA PHE A 63 -14.34 1.01 -12.46
C PHE A 63 -15.45 1.09 -11.39
N THR A 64 -15.93 -0.10 -11.01
CA THR A 64 -16.84 -0.40 -9.89
C THR A 64 -16.46 -1.76 -9.33
N TYR A 65 -16.79 -2.02 -8.06
CA TYR A 65 -16.68 -3.35 -7.48
C TYR A 65 -17.95 -3.74 -6.73
N ASP A 66 -18.19 -5.05 -6.64
CA ASP A 66 -19.20 -5.68 -5.81
C ASP A 66 -18.48 -6.64 -4.83
N GLY A 67 -19.08 -6.94 -3.69
CA GLY A 67 -18.46 -7.70 -2.59
C GLY A 67 -17.94 -6.80 -1.46
N GLU A 68 -17.35 -7.40 -0.42
CA GLU A 68 -17.00 -6.70 0.82
C GLU A 68 -15.48 -6.53 0.96
N VAL A 69 -15.05 -5.39 1.53
CA VAL A 69 -13.66 -5.12 1.88
C VAL A 69 -13.66 -4.66 3.33
N THR A 70 -13.21 -5.53 4.25
CA THR A 70 -13.21 -5.24 5.68
C THR A 70 -11.81 -5.22 6.26
N LEU A 71 -11.57 -4.27 7.15
CA LEU A 71 -10.34 -4.10 7.90
C LEU A 71 -10.70 -4.14 9.39
N ASN A 72 -10.17 -5.13 10.12
CA ASN A 72 -10.51 -5.36 11.53
C ASN A 72 -12.03 -5.54 11.80
N GLY A 73 -12.77 -6.07 10.83
CA GLY A 73 -14.22 -6.23 10.89
C GLY A 73 -15.01 -4.94 10.63
N VAL A 74 -14.35 -3.82 10.31
CA VAL A 74 -14.99 -2.59 9.83
C VAL A 74 -14.98 -2.62 8.31
N ASP A 75 -16.16 -2.46 7.68
CA ASP A 75 -16.25 -2.24 6.24
C ASP A 75 -15.62 -0.89 5.87
N ILE A 76 -14.70 -0.91 4.89
CA ILE A 76 -14.01 0.29 4.42
C ILE A 76 -14.57 0.81 3.08
N HIS A 77 -15.61 0.19 2.52
CA HIS A 77 -16.18 0.53 1.20
C HIS A 77 -16.39 2.04 1.02
N ASP A 78 -17.23 2.65 1.86
CA ASP A 78 -17.60 4.07 1.79
C ASP A 78 -16.58 5.01 2.46
N LEU A 79 -15.51 4.48 3.05
CA LEU A 79 -14.48 5.32 3.66
C LEU A 79 -13.57 5.92 2.57
N PRO A 80 -13.36 7.25 2.55
CA PRO A 80 -12.34 7.86 1.69
C PRO A 80 -10.95 7.41 2.15
N ALA A 81 -10.00 7.26 1.22
CA ALA A 81 -8.65 6.70 1.47
C ALA A 81 -7.99 7.13 2.80
N HIS A 82 -8.01 8.43 3.12
CA HIS A 82 -7.41 9.00 4.34
C HIS A 82 -8.05 8.53 5.66
N LYS A 83 -9.20 7.84 5.64
CA LYS A 83 -9.87 7.22 6.80
C LYS A 83 -9.77 5.69 6.83
N ARG A 84 -9.18 5.06 5.81
CA ARG A 84 -9.06 3.61 5.73
C ARG A 84 -7.91 3.04 6.56
N GLU A 85 -7.03 3.89 7.09
CA GLU A 85 -5.79 3.50 7.81
C GLU A 85 -4.89 2.51 7.02
N VAL A 86 -5.03 2.49 5.69
CA VAL A 86 -4.19 1.74 4.76
C VAL A 86 -3.02 2.62 4.32
N GLY A 87 -1.80 2.10 4.44
CA GLY A 87 -0.60 2.74 3.91
C GLY A 87 -0.23 2.09 2.58
N ILE A 88 -0.10 2.89 1.52
CA ILE A 88 0.32 2.42 0.20
C ILE A 88 1.70 2.98 -0.17
N LEU A 89 2.53 2.12 -0.76
CA LEU A 89 3.76 2.50 -1.43
C LEU A 89 3.61 2.18 -2.93
N PHE A 90 3.63 3.23 -3.75
CA PHE A 90 3.58 3.12 -5.21
C PHE A 90 4.97 2.85 -5.79
N GLN A 91 5.02 2.55 -7.09
CA GLN A 91 6.25 2.45 -7.86
C GLN A 91 7.07 3.76 -7.85
N ASP A 92 6.40 4.91 -7.85
CA ASP A 92 7.01 6.22 -7.62
C ASP A 92 7.13 6.51 -6.12
N ASP A 93 8.28 7.07 -5.71
CA ASP A 93 8.59 7.36 -4.30
C ASP A 93 7.62 8.40 -3.66
N LEU A 94 6.95 9.22 -4.48
CA LEU A 94 6.03 10.31 -4.14
C LEU A 94 6.49 11.21 -2.97
N LEU A 95 7.80 11.44 -2.82
CA LEU A 95 8.33 12.36 -1.82
C LEU A 95 7.97 13.81 -2.19
N PHE A 96 7.63 14.63 -1.21
CA PHE A 96 7.32 16.04 -1.42
C PHE A 96 8.62 16.78 -1.78
N PRO A 97 8.75 17.36 -2.99
CA PRO A 97 10.02 17.93 -3.45
C PRO A 97 10.38 19.24 -2.74
N HIS A 98 9.37 19.96 -2.22
CA HIS A 98 9.52 21.21 -1.48
C HIS A 98 9.85 21.01 0.01
N LEU A 99 10.02 19.77 0.46
CA LEU A 99 10.40 19.42 1.84
C LEU A 99 11.73 18.66 1.81
N ASN A 100 12.57 18.86 2.83
CA ASN A 100 13.75 18.00 3.01
C ASN A 100 13.34 16.59 3.50
N ILE A 101 14.32 15.69 3.65
CA ILE A 101 14.06 14.29 4.03
C ILE A 101 13.46 14.16 5.44
N TRP A 102 13.95 14.91 6.44
CA TRP A 102 13.39 14.84 7.80
C TRP A 102 11.97 15.42 7.85
N GLU A 103 11.67 16.46 7.07
CA GLU A 103 10.31 17.02 6.91
C GLU A 103 9.37 16.05 6.19
N ASN A 104 9.82 15.38 5.13
CA ASN A 104 9.05 14.35 4.43
C ASN A 104 8.57 13.23 5.38
N LEU A 105 9.46 12.77 6.27
CA LEU A 105 9.14 11.79 7.31
C LEU A 105 8.27 12.40 8.43
N ALA A 106 8.58 13.60 8.87
CA ALA A 106 7.83 14.30 9.91
C ALA A 106 6.42 14.72 9.47
N PHE A 107 6.14 14.79 8.16
CA PHE A 107 4.81 15.05 7.62
C PHE A 107 3.85 13.88 7.92
N ALA A 108 4.28 12.64 7.71
CA ALA A 108 3.42 11.46 7.82
C ALA A 108 3.10 11.02 9.27
N LEU A 109 3.78 11.57 10.28
CA LEU A 109 3.51 11.23 11.69
C LEU A 109 2.06 11.60 12.10
N PRO A 110 1.36 10.77 12.89
CA PRO A 110 0.01 11.07 13.37
C PRO A 110 -0.11 12.43 14.08
N GLU A 111 -1.30 13.05 14.04
CA GLU A 111 -1.56 14.39 14.62
C GLU A 111 -1.32 14.47 16.14
N SER A 112 -1.31 13.34 16.83
CA SER A 112 -0.95 13.23 18.25
C SER A 112 0.53 13.54 18.53
N VAL A 113 1.42 13.40 17.53
CA VAL A 113 2.84 13.76 17.64
C VAL A 113 3.02 15.23 17.26
N LYS A 114 3.45 16.08 18.20
CA LYS A 114 3.48 17.55 18.03
C LYS A 114 4.84 18.17 18.31
N GLY A 115 5.11 19.33 17.71
CA GLY A 115 6.31 20.13 17.94
C GLY A 115 7.62 19.36 17.69
N ALA A 116 8.60 19.57 18.57
CA ALA A 116 9.94 18.99 18.46
C ALA A 116 9.96 17.45 18.40
N GLU A 117 8.95 16.77 18.96
CA GLU A 117 8.86 15.31 18.93
C GLU A 117 8.69 14.77 17.50
N ARG A 118 8.06 15.53 16.58
CA ARG A 118 7.96 15.13 15.16
C ARG A 118 9.34 15.04 14.51
N LYS A 119 10.20 16.04 14.74
CA LYS A 119 11.58 16.03 14.24
C LYS A 119 12.39 14.90 14.88
N LYS A 120 12.26 14.69 16.19
CA LYS A 120 12.92 13.59 16.91
C LYS A 120 12.54 12.21 16.32
N GLN A 121 11.26 11.94 16.09
CA GLN A 121 10.82 10.65 15.53
C GLN A 121 11.24 10.47 14.07
N ALA A 122 11.21 11.53 13.25
CA ALA A 122 11.74 11.48 11.88
C ALA A 122 13.24 11.17 11.83
N LEU A 123 14.05 11.77 12.71
CA LEU A 123 15.49 11.49 12.80
C LEU A 123 15.78 10.06 13.30
N VAL A 124 15.00 9.55 14.26
CA VAL A 124 15.10 8.13 14.70
C VAL A 124 14.75 7.18 13.55
N ALA A 125 13.73 7.48 12.74
CA ALA A 125 13.40 6.69 11.56
C ALA A 125 14.55 6.67 10.53
N LEU A 126 15.20 7.82 10.29
CA LEU A 126 16.39 7.87 9.43
C LEU A 126 17.57 7.07 9.99
N GLN A 127 17.77 7.10 11.31
CA GLN A 127 18.82 6.31 11.97
C GLN A 127 18.55 4.81 11.82
N ASN A 128 17.32 4.36 12.01
CA ASN A 128 16.90 2.96 11.84
C ASN A 128 17.12 2.45 10.41
N ILE A 129 16.96 3.31 9.39
CA ILE A 129 17.25 2.95 7.99
C ILE A 129 18.68 3.31 7.55
N SER A 130 19.53 3.78 8.46
CA SER A 130 20.92 4.18 8.18
C SER A 130 21.05 5.24 7.07
N LEU A 131 20.24 6.30 7.15
CA LEU A 131 20.23 7.46 6.24
C LEU A 131 20.14 8.81 7.01
N LEU A 132 20.65 8.86 8.24
CA LEU A 132 20.56 10.04 9.12
C LEU A 132 21.35 11.24 8.60
N GLU A 133 22.41 10.99 7.85
CA GLU A 133 23.23 11.98 7.16
C GLU A 133 22.46 12.75 6.07
N LEU A 134 21.42 12.15 5.49
CA LEU A 134 20.59 12.76 4.43
C LEU A 134 19.45 13.64 4.99
N LYS A 135 19.36 13.82 6.31
CA LYS A 135 18.21 14.46 6.98
C LYS A 135 17.80 15.81 6.39
N ASP A 136 18.76 16.67 6.04
CA ASP A 136 18.51 18.01 5.50
C ASP A 136 18.60 18.07 3.95
N SER A 137 18.82 16.94 3.29
CA SER A 137 18.80 16.83 1.82
C SER A 137 17.38 16.89 1.27
N TYR A 138 17.24 17.18 -0.02
CA TYR A 138 15.96 17.13 -0.75
C TYR A 138 15.86 15.85 -1.60
N PRO A 139 14.65 15.40 -1.99
CA PRO A 139 14.46 14.15 -2.76
C PRO A 139 15.27 14.05 -4.05
N GLU A 140 15.52 15.18 -4.72
CA GLU A 140 16.31 15.27 -5.96
C GLU A 140 17.81 15.04 -5.74
N GLN A 141 18.31 15.24 -4.52
CA GLN A 141 19.72 15.15 -4.16
C GLN A 141 20.16 13.73 -3.76
N ILE A 142 19.24 12.76 -3.76
CA ILE A 142 19.46 11.40 -3.27
C ILE A 142 19.06 10.34 -4.31
N SER A 143 19.73 9.19 -4.28
CA SER A 143 19.48 8.10 -5.23
C SER A 143 18.07 7.51 -5.08
N GLY A 144 17.51 6.94 -6.16
CA GLY A 144 16.21 6.25 -6.09
C GLY A 144 16.17 5.13 -5.05
N GLY A 145 17.27 4.41 -4.85
CA GLY A 145 17.40 3.41 -3.79
C GLY A 145 17.38 3.99 -2.36
N GLN A 146 17.72 5.27 -2.18
CA GLN A 146 17.52 5.97 -0.91
C GLN A 146 16.09 6.52 -0.80
N ARG A 147 15.54 7.11 -1.87
CA ARG A 147 14.16 7.60 -1.90
C ARG A 147 13.15 6.52 -1.56
N ALA A 148 13.24 5.33 -2.17
CA ALA A 148 12.30 4.23 -1.92
C ALA A 148 12.30 3.77 -0.45
N ARG A 149 13.47 3.79 0.19
CA ARG A 149 13.64 3.45 1.61
C ARG A 149 13.06 4.54 2.53
N ILE A 150 13.16 5.81 2.13
CA ILE A 150 12.57 6.96 2.83
C ILE A 150 11.04 6.99 2.62
N ALA A 151 10.54 6.66 1.42
CA ALA A 151 9.12 6.58 1.11
C ALA A 151 8.43 5.44 1.90
N LEU A 152 9.07 4.26 1.98
CA LEU A 152 8.62 3.16 2.83
C LEU A 152 8.65 3.55 4.32
N ALA A 153 9.74 4.17 4.80
CA ALA A 153 9.80 4.67 6.18
C ALA A 153 8.72 5.73 6.48
N ARG A 154 8.40 6.61 5.52
CA ARG A 154 7.34 7.61 5.62
C ARG A 154 5.97 6.96 5.74
N MET A 155 5.68 5.95 4.91
CA MET A 155 4.43 5.18 4.99
C MET A 155 4.30 4.46 6.33
N LEU A 156 5.36 3.80 6.81
CA LEU A 156 5.36 3.11 8.11
C LEU A 156 5.26 4.09 9.31
N LEU A 157 5.77 5.32 9.21
CA LEU A 157 5.63 6.35 10.25
C LEU A 157 4.19 6.83 10.45
N ALA A 158 3.33 6.70 9.44
CA ALA A 158 1.89 6.96 9.58
C ALA A 158 1.16 5.91 10.45
N LYS A 159 1.82 4.79 10.77
CA LYS A 159 1.28 3.64 11.52
C LYS A 159 0.00 3.07 10.90
N PRO A 160 -0.01 2.74 9.59
CA PRO A 160 -1.17 2.11 8.97
C PRO A 160 -1.45 0.73 9.57
N GLN A 161 -2.71 0.32 9.55
CA GLN A 161 -3.14 -1.03 9.97
C GLN A 161 -2.77 -2.10 8.93
N VAL A 162 -2.66 -1.71 7.65
CA VAL A 162 -2.22 -2.56 6.53
C VAL A 162 -1.25 -1.79 5.64
N ALA A 163 -0.14 -2.43 5.27
CA ALA A 163 0.82 -1.95 4.28
C ALA A 163 0.63 -2.64 2.92
N LEU A 164 0.32 -1.86 1.90
CA LEU A 164 0.24 -2.26 0.50
C LEU A 164 1.45 -1.72 -0.26
N LEU A 165 2.09 -2.55 -1.08
CA LEU A 165 3.23 -2.16 -1.89
C LEU A 165 3.00 -2.63 -3.33
N ASP A 166 2.96 -1.71 -4.30
CA ASP A 166 2.86 -2.07 -5.72
C ASP A 166 4.25 -2.15 -6.36
N GLU A 167 4.49 -3.24 -7.09
CA GLU A 167 5.77 -3.71 -7.66
C GLU A 167 7.07 -3.31 -6.88
N PRO A 168 7.17 -3.53 -5.55
CA PRO A 168 8.34 -3.13 -4.76
C PRO A 168 9.59 -3.93 -5.15
N SER A 169 10.72 -3.24 -5.32
CA SER A 169 11.99 -3.90 -5.65
C SER A 169 12.44 -4.88 -4.54
N VAL A 170 12.96 -6.05 -4.92
CA VAL A 170 13.39 -7.12 -3.98
C VAL A 170 14.40 -6.62 -2.94
N ASN A 171 15.26 -5.65 -3.31
CA ASN A 171 16.23 -5.02 -2.41
C ASN A 171 15.58 -4.14 -1.33
N LEU A 172 14.42 -3.55 -1.61
CA LEU A 172 13.63 -2.81 -0.63
C LEU A 172 12.97 -3.78 0.35
N ILE A 173 12.25 -4.79 -0.15
CA ILE A 173 11.54 -5.81 0.65
C ILE A 173 12.50 -6.46 1.66
N ARG A 174 13.65 -6.96 1.18
CA ARG A 174 14.66 -7.66 2.00
C ARG A 174 15.23 -6.85 3.16
N ARG A 175 15.09 -5.52 3.16
CA ARG A 175 15.66 -4.63 4.19
C ARG A 175 14.63 -4.18 5.25
N PHE A 176 13.35 -4.50 5.08
CA PHE A 176 12.24 -3.98 5.89
C PHE A 176 11.21 -5.06 6.30
N ALA A 177 11.56 -6.35 6.25
CA ALA A 177 10.63 -7.49 6.36
C ALA A 177 9.82 -7.54 7.68
N LEU A 178 8.69 -6.82 7.71
CA LEU A 178 7.64 -6.83 8.73
C LEU A 178 6.30 -6.53 8.04
N SER A 179 5.52 -7.57 7.73
CA SER A 179 4.19 -7.51 7.11
C SER A 179 4.13 -6.83 5.72
N PHE A 180 4.02 -7.62 4.65
CA PHE A 180 3.78 -7.13 3.30
C PHE A 180 2.64 -7.92 2.65
N VAL A 181 1.50 -7.25 2.45
CA VAL A 181 0.39 -7.84 1.69
C VAL A 181 0.62 -7.66 0.23
N ILE A 182 0.40 -8.76 -0.47
CA ILE A 182 -0.01 -8.86 -1.87
C ILE A 182 -0.60 -10.31 -1.99
N GLY A 183 -1.48 -10.73 -2.93
CA GLY A 183 -2.06 -12.11 -2.97
C GLY A 183 -2.41 -12.68 -4.37
N CYS A 184 -2.10 -13.95 -4.68
CA CYS A 184 -2.03 -14.43 -6.06
C CYS A 184 -3.37 -14.36 -6.83
N LEU A 185 -3.42 -13.52 -7.85
CA LEU A 185 -4.58 -13.33 -8.74
C LEU A 185 -4.44 -14.21 -9.99
N SER A 186 -4.62 -15.51 -9.80
CA SER A 186 -5.03 -16.42 -10.88
C SER A 186 -6.38 -17.03 -10.51
N SER A 187 -7.36 -16.88 -11.40
CA SER A 187 -8.75 -17.30 -11.18
C SER A 187 -8.89 -18.82 -11.29
N LEU A 188 -8.46 -19.55 -10.26
CA LEU A 188 -8.48 -21.01 -10.20
C LEU A 188 -9.04 -21.51 -8.88
N SER A 189 -9.81 -22.59 -8.97
CA SER A 189 -10.50 -23.21 -7.86
C SER A 189 -9.59 -24.11 -7.01
N LYS A 190 -9.89 -24.16 -5.70
CA LYS A 190 -9.28 -24.99 -4.64
C LYS A 190 -7.93 -24.47 -4.08
N PRO A 191 -7.59 -24.83 -2.81
CA PRO A 191 -7.01 -23.85 -1.89
C PRO A 191 -5.47 -23.73 -1.93
N ILE A 192 -5.03 -22.58 -1.44
CA ILE A 192 -3.63 -22.12 -1.40
C ILE A 192 -2.87 -22.72 -0.20
N SER A 193 -1.67 -23.24 -0.44
CA SER A 193 -0.67 -23.43 0.63
C SER A 193 0.78 -23.50 0.10
N GLN A 194 1.36 -22.33 -0.21
CA GLN A 194 2.83 -22.19 -0.29
C GLN A 194 3.28 -20.99 0.54
N ARG A 195 3.71 -21.26 1.78
CA ARG A 195 4.47 -20.29 2.59
C ARG A 195 5.89 -20.22 2.03
N LEU A 196 6.37 -19.01 1.76
CA LEU A 196 7.78 -18.76 1.51
C LEU A 196 8.53 -18.56 2.84
N TRP A 197 9.81 -18.93 2.85
CA TRP A 197 10.73 -18.87 3.99
C TRP A 197 11.67 -17.67 3.86
#